data_AF-A0A564YBK0-F1
#
_entry.id   AF-A0A564YBK0-F1
#
_cell.length_a   1.000
_cell.length_b   1.000
_cell.length_c   1.000
_cell.angle_alpha   90.00
_cell.angle_beta   90.00
_cell.angle_gamma   90.00
#
_symmetry.space_group_name_H-M   'P 1'
#
loop_
_entity.id
_entity.type
_entity.pdbx_description
1 polymer ?
#
loop_
_entity_poly.entity_id
_entity_poly.type
_entity_poly.pdbx_seq_one_letter_code
_entity_poly.pdbx_strand_id
1 'polypeptide(L)'
;MKQSGFEYHIVRTDQISSDLNLPNIDASKRMSNSVLTAAEEVTRWSRLDQLKTYTSNTLGFKYLMVGSNASQLAANCLSGIAQARGGSIATELGFADTRYDDLTILRPMCTFLSKEIALLLR
;
A
#
# COMPACT_ATOMS: atom_id res chain seq x y z
N MET A 1 -8.74 -7.84 -15.35
CA MET A 1 -8.64 -9.11 -14.59
C MET A 1 -9.78 -10.08 -14.91
N LYS A 2 -11.06 -9.68 -14.95
CA LYS A 2 -12.15 -10.63 -15.28
C LYS A 2 -12.02 -11.32 -16.66
N GLN A 3 -11.31 -10.69 -17.59
CA GLN A 3 -11.08 -11.19 -18.95
C GLN A 3 -9.67 -11.77 -19.16
N SER A 4 -8.80 -11.79 -18.14
CA SER A 4 -7.40 -12.23 -18.30
C SER A 4 -7.20 -13.73 -18.11
N GLY A 5 -8.26 -14.50 -17.82
CA GLY A 5 -8.18 -15.94 -17.59
C GLY A 5 -7.51 -16.35 -16.26
N PHE A 6 -7.09 -15.40 -15.44
CA PHE A 6 -6.56 -15.65 -14.10
C PHE A 6 -7.71 -15.78 -13.09
N GLU A 7 -7.57 -16.75 -12.18
CA GLU A 7 -8.43 -16.85 -11.00
C GLU A 7 -8.31 -15.57 -10.18
N TYR A 8 -9.46 -15.01 -9.79
CA TYR A 8 -9.50 -13.80 -8.99
C TYR A 8 -10.53 -13.96 -7.86
N HIS A 9 -10.14 -13.51 -6.67
CA HIS A 9 -11.01 -13.46 -5.51
C HIS A 9 -11.14 -12.00 -5.06
N ILE A 10 -12.36 -11.48 -5.03
CA ILE A 10 -12.61 -10.13 -4.51
C ILE A 10 -12.83 -10.27 -3.00
N VAL A 11 -11.79 -9.94 -2.25
CA VAL A 11 -11.84 -9.94 -0.79
C VAL A 11 -12.18 -8.53 -0.34
N ARG A 12 -13.26 -8.40 0.42
CA ARG A 12 -13.62 -7.12 1.03
C ARG A 12 -12.79 -6.91 2.31
N THR A 13 -12.50 -5.65 2.63
CA THR A 13 -11.65 -5.28 3.77
C THR A 13 -12.21 -5.74 5.12
N ASP A 14 -13.53 -5.89 5.27
CA ASP A 14 -14.20 -6.43 6.46
C ASP A 14 -13.94 -7.92 6.70
N GLN A 15 -13.50 -8.65 5.67
CA GLN A 15 -13.22 -10.09 5.76
C GLN A 15 -11.76 -10.39 6.09
N ILE A 16 -10.90 -9.36 6.11
CA ILE A 16 -9.49 -9.48 6.45
C ILE A 16 -9.35 -9.12 7.94
N SER A 17 -8.92 -10.07 8.77
CA SER A 17 -8.85 -9.93 10.24
C SER A 17 -8.37 -8.54 10.66
N SER A 18 -9.25 -7.81 11.34
CA SER A 18 -9.05 -6.42 11.74
C SER A 18 -8.71 -6.35 13.22
N ASP A 19 -7.49 -6.76 13.57
CA ASP A 19 -7.01 -6.63 14.95
C ASP A 19 -6.48 -5.20 15.25
N LEU A 20 -6.41 -4.33 14.24
CA LEU A 20 -6.07 -2.92 14.43
C LEU A 20 -7.32 -2.06 14.60
N ASN A 21 -7.52 -1.54 15.83
CA ASN A 21 -8.41 -0.42 16.10
C ASN A 21 -7.98 0.79 15.27
N LEU A 22 -8.64 1.03 14.14
CA LEU A 22 -8.49 2.31 13.44
C LEU A 22 -9.04 3.43 14.32
N PRO A 23 -8.38 4.59 14.40
CA PRO A 23 -8.98 5.75 15.03
C PRO A 23 -10.29 6.08 14.30
N ASN A 24 -11.40 6.11 15.04
CA ASN A 24 -12.69 6.53 14.51
C ASN A 24 -12.64 8.05 14.30
N ILE A 25 -12.41 8.49 13.07
CA ILE A 25 -12.29 9.91 12.74
C ILE A 25 -13.67 10.41 12.35
N ASP A 26 -14.30 11.17 13.25
CA ASP A 26 -15.56 11.86 12.98
C ASP A 26 -15.37 12.90 11.88
N ALA A 27 -15.91 12.62 10.69
CA ALA A 27 -15.87 13.49 9.51
C ALA A 27 -16.50 14.89 9.73
N SER A 28 -17.20 15.09 10.85
CA SER A 28 -17.89 16.33 11.21
C SER A 28 -16.98 17.41 11.83
N LYS A 29 -15.76 17.05 12.25
CA LYS A 29 -14.82 17.99 12.91
C LYS A 29 -13.91 18.66 11.89
N ARG A 30 -13.82 20.01 11.89
CA ARG A 30 -12.79 20.73 11.11
C ARG A 30 -11.40 20.31 11.61
N MET A 31 -10.67 19.57 10.78
CA MET A 31 -9.32 19.09 11.12
C MET A 31 -8.27 19.86 10.35
N SER A 32 -7.06 19.96 10.93
CA SER A 32 -5.90 20.48 10.21
C SER A 32 -5.39 19.47 9.19
N ASN A 33 -4.72 19.97 8.14
CA ASN A 33 -4.11 19.12 7.10
C ASN A 33 -3.11 18.12 7.66
N SER A 34 -2.42 18.46 8.76
CA SER A 34 -1.50 17.56 9.46
C SER A 34 -2.20 16.33 10.04
N VAL A 35 -3.40 16.50 10.61
CA VAL A 35 -4.18 15.40 11.19
C VAL A 35 -4.72 14.50 10.08
N LEU A 36 -5.18 15.09 8.96
CA LEU A 36 -5.64 14.31 7.79
C LEU A 36 -4.50 13.48 7.18
N THR A 37 -3.31 14.06 7.06
CA THR A 37 -2.13 13.35 6.54
C THR A 37 -1.72 12.19 7.44
N ALA A 38 -1.72 12.42 8.77
CA ALA A 38 -1.41 11.37 9.74
C ALA A 38 -2.44 10.23 9.70
N ALA A 39 -3.73 10.57 9.58
CA ALA A 39 -4.80 9.59 9.44
C ALA A 39 -4.67 8.74 8.17
N GLU A 40 -4.37 9.37 7.03
CA GLU A 40 -4.12 8.68 5.78
C GLU A 40 -2.93 7.72 5.92
N GLU A 41 -1.83 8.17 6.53
CA GLU A 41 -0.64 7.36 6.75
C GLU A 41 -0.94 6.14 7.62
N VAL A 42 -1.62 6.31 8.75
CA VAL A 42 -2.02 5.20 9.64
C VAL A 42 -2.91 4.21 8.90
N THR A 43 -3.88 4.71 8.13
CA THR A 43 -4.79 3.88 7.36
C THR A 43 -4.05 3.09 6.28
N ARG A 44 -3.10 3.73 5.59
CA ARG A 44 -2.28 3.09 4.56
C ARG A 44 -1.43 1.97 5.15
N TRP A 45 -0.76 2.22 6.29
CA TRP A 45 0.07 1.21 6.95
C TRP A 45 -0.77 0.04 7.48
N SER A 46 -1.90 0.32 8.13
CA SER A 46 -2.81 -0.71 8.63
C SER A 46 -3.32 -1.60 7.50
N ARG A 47 -3.76 -1.03 6.37
CA ARG A 47 -4.19 -1.82 5.19
C ARG A 47 -3.09 -2.71 4.64
N LEU A 48 -1.86 -2.19 4.57
CA LEU A 48 -0.73 -2.96 4.07
C LEU A 48 -0.39 -4.13 5.01
N ASP A 49 -0.48 -3.90 6.31
CA ASP A 49 -0.27 -4.92 7.34
C ASP A 49 -1.33 -6.03 7.26
N GLN A 50 -2.60 -5.64 7.19
CA GLN A 50 -3.74 -6.54 6.97
C GLN A 50 -3.54 -7.42 5.72
N LEU A 51 -3.12 -6.82 4.60
CA LEU A 51 -2.87 -7.57 3.37
C LEU A 51 -1.71 -8.56 3.50
N LYS A 52 -0.65 -8.22 4.22
CA LYS A 52 0.47 -9.15 4.48
C LYS A 52 0.00 -10.34 5.29
N THR A 53 -0.65 -10.08 6.43
CA THR A 53 -1.15 -11.12 7.33
C THR A 53 -2.13 -12.04 6.62
N TYR A 54 -3.07 -11.49 5.84
CA TYR A 54 -4.02 -12.28 5.06
C TYR A 54 -3.34 -13.13 3.99
N THR A 55 -2.41 -12.55 3.24
CA THR A 55 -1.74 -13.25 2.13
C THR A 55 -0.85 -14.38 2.64
N SER A 56 -0.11 -14.14 3.73
CA SER A 56 0.74 -15.16 4.35
C SER A 56 -0.09 -16.22 5.07
N ASN A 57 -0.97 -15.84 6.00
CA ASN A 57 -1.64 -16.79 6.89
C ASN A 57 -2.85 -17.48 6.27
N THR A 58 -3.64 -16.77 5.45
CA THR A 58 -4.88 -17.33 4.88
C THR A 58 -4.63 -17.99 3.53
N LEU A 59 -3.83 -17.36 2.68
CA LEU A 59 -3.59 -17.84 1.31
C LEU A 59 -2.29 -18.65 1.17
N GLY A 60 -1.32 -18.50 2.09
CA GLY A 60 -0.04 -19.21 2.02
C GLY A 60 0.86 -18.76 0.87
N PHE A 61 0.67 -17.54 0.35
CA PHE A 61 1.45 -17.03 -0.78
C PHE A 61 2.72 -16.31 -0.31
N LYS A 62 3.85 -16.63 -0.95
CA LYS A 62 5.16 -16.03 -0.68
C LYS A 62 5.32 -14.60 -1.24
N TYR A 63 4.51 -14.21 -2.23
CA TYR A 63 4.66 -12.94 -2.94
C TYR A 63 3.36 -12.13 -2.90
N LEU A 64 3.47 -10.88 -2.45
CA LEU A 64 2.38 -9.90 -2.49
C LEU A 64 2.72 -8.83 -3.52
N MET A 65 1.93 -8.73 -4.59
CA MET A 65 2.11 -7.68 -5.59
C MET A 65 1.24 -6.47 -5.27
N VAL A 66 1.84 -5.28 -5.22
CA VAL A 66 1.16 -4.01 -4.93
C VAL A 66 1.20 -3.10 -6.14
N GLY A 67 0.08 -2.42 -6.43
CA GLY A 67 -0.09 -1.51 -7.57
C GLY A 67 0.51 -0.12 -7.40
N SER A 68 1.50 0.05 -6.51
CA SER A 68 2.18 1.34 -6.31
C SER A 68 2.97 1.74 -7.56
N ASN A 69 2.72 2.94 -8.06
CA ASN A 69 3.36 3.46 -9.28
C ASN A 69 4.53 4.41 -9.00
N ALA A 70 5.31 4.74 -10.04
CA ALA A 70 6.49 5.61 -9.93
C ALA A 70 6.15 7.00 -9.38
N SER A 71 5.00 7.57 -9.79
CA SER A 71 4.60 8.92 -9.41
C SER A 71 4.22 9.01 -7.92
N GLN A 72 3.45 8.04 -7.42
CA GLN A 72 3.13 7.91 -6.00
C GLN A 72 4.39 7.67 -5.17
N LEU A 73 5.30 6.85 -5.69
CA LEU A 73 6.52 6.51 -5.00
C LEU A 73 7.49 7.71 -4.89
N ALA A 74 7.58 8.52 -5.95
CA ALA A 74 8.31 9.79 -5.92
C ALA A 74 7.71 10.78 -4.91
N ALA A 75 6.38 10.88 -4.85
CA ALA A 75 5.69 11.75 -3.88
C ALA A 75 5.97 11.30 -2.44
N ASN A 76 5.90 10.00 -2.16
CA ASN A 76 6.20 9.43 -0.85
C ASN A 76 7.67 9.63 -0.47
N CYS A 77 8.59 9.47 -1.43
CA CYS A 77 10.00 9.75 -1.24
C CYS A 77 10.24 11.22 -0.85
N LEU A 78 9.67 12.16 -1.60
CA LEU A 78 9.82 13.59 -1.31
C LEU A 78 9.22 13.96 0.05
N SER A 79 8.06 13.40 0.39
CA SER A 79 7.43 13.55 1.71
C SER A 79 8.32 12.98 2.82
N GLY A 80 8.90 11.79 2.60
CA GLY A 80 9.84 11.17 3.53
C GLY A 80 11.10 12.02 3.74
N ILE A 81 11.65 12.61 2.68
CA ILE A 81 12.79 13.54 2.77
C ILE A 81 12.39 14.78 3.58
N ALA A 82 11.24 15.38 3.30
CA ALA A 82 10.74 16.55 4.02
C ALA A 82 10.52 16.29 5.51
N GLN A 83 10.19 15.04 5.88
CA GLN A 83 10.03 14.59 7.27
C GLN A 83 11.32 14.02 7.88
N ALA A 84 12.46 14.12 7.21
CA ALA A 84 13.77 13.58 7.63
C ALA A 84 13.77 12.05 7.88
N ARG A 85 12.92 11.28 7.17
CA ARG A 85 12.81 9.81 7.28
C ARG A 85 13.76 9.08 6.31
N GLY A 86 15.03 9.45 6.28
CA GLY A 86 16.01 8.98 5.29
C GLY A 86 16.19 7.45 5.24
N GLY A 87 16.11 6.77 6.38
CA GLY A 87 16.39 5.33 6.47
C GLY A 87 15.32 4.41 5.86
N SER A 88 14.06 4.84 5.80
CA SER A 88 12.97 4.00 5.26
C SER A 88 12.79 4.17 3.74
N ILE A 89 13.33 5.23 3.16
CA ILE A 89 13.09 5.59 1.75
C ILE A 89 13.68 4.56 0.80
N ALA A 90 14.91 4.08 1.05
CA ALA A 90 15.60 3.15 0.14
C ALA A 90 14.79 1.86 -0.11
N THR A 91 14.11 1.37 0.92
CA THR A 91 13.27 0.16 0.85
C THR A 91 11.88 0.42 0.32
N GLU A 92 11.33 1.61 0.57
CA GLU A 92 10.04 1.99 0.01
C GLU A 92 10.14 2.18 -1.51
N LEU A 93 11.27 2.70 -1.99
CA LEU A 93 11.60 2.89 -3.40
C LEU A 93 11.93 1.59 -4.15
N GLY A 94 12.24 0.51 -3.43
CA GLY A 94 12.65 -0.75 -4.03
C GLY A 94 11.54 -1.46 -4.79
N PHE A 95 11.92 -2.18 -5.85
CA PHE A 95 11.02 -3.09 -6.55
C PHE A 95 10.50 -4.20 -5.62
N ALA A 96 11.40 -4.78 -4.84
CA ALA A 96 11.10 -5.80 -3.85
C ALA A 96 11.40 -5.28 -2.45
N ASP A 97 10.49 -5.55 -1.52
CA ASP A 97 10.69 -5.36 -0.09
C ASP A 97 10.73 -6.74 0.57
N THR A 98 11.94 -7.12 1.00
CA THR A 98 12.29 -8.42 1.57
C THR A 98 12.48 -8.35 3.09
N ARG A 99 11.93 -7.32 3.74
CA ARG A 99 12.05 -7.14 5.20
C ARG A 99 11.28 -8.18 6.00
N TYR A 100 10.32 -8.86 5.38
CA TYR A 100 9.50 -9.88 6.01
C TYR A 100 9.96 -11.26 5.54
N ASP A 101 10.23 -12.16 6.49
CA ASP A 101 10.75 -13.50 6.20
C ASP A 101 9.70 -14.38 5.50
N ASP A 102 8.44 -14.24 5.92
CA ASP A 102 7.32 -15.03 5.41
C ASP A 102 6.84 -14.60 4.01
N LEU A 103 7.06 -13.33 3.65
CA LEU A 103 6.44 -12.74 2.47
C LEU A 103 7.27 -11.62 1.84
N THR A 104 7.44 -11.66 0.52
CA THR A 104 8.10 -10.59 -0.24
C THR A 104 7.06 -9.71 -0.92
N ILE A 105 7.15 -8.39 -0.70
CA ILE A 105 6.27 -7.42 -1.36
C ILE A 105 6.92 -6.94 -2.65
N LEU A 106 6.23 -7.10 -3.76
CA LEU A 106 6.69 -6.72 -5.10
C LEU A 106 5.89 -5.53 -5.63
N ARG A 107 6.55 -4.61 -6.31
CA ARG A 107 5.95 -3.39 -6.89
C ARG A 107 6.18 -3.35 -8.39
N PRO A 108 5.45 -4.16 -9.18
CA PRO A 108 5.67 -4.26 -10.63
C PRO A 108 5.43 -2.95 -11.38
N MET A 109 4.65 -2.03 -10.81
CA MET A 109 4.33 -0.74 -11.42
C MET A 109 5.31 0.38 -11.06
N CYS A 110 6.38 0.11 -10.28
CA CYS A 110 7.26 1.16 -9.74
C CYS A 110 8.06 1.93 -10.80
N THR A 111 8.20 1.39 -12.02
CA THR A 111 8.86 2.03 -13.15
C THR A 111 7.92 2.86 -14.02
N PHE A 112 6.61 2.70 -13.86
CA PHE A 112 5.61 3.35 -14.71
C PHE A 112 4.99 4.57 -14.03
N LEU A 113 4.84 5.65 -14.78
CA LEU A 113 4.17 6.86 -14.32
C LEU A 113 2.66 6.64 -14.26
N SER A 114 1.98 7.35 -13.35
CA SER A 114 0.51 7.29 -13.26
C SER A 114 -0.19 7.59 -14.59
N LYS A 115 0.38 8.50 -15.40
CA LYS A 115 -0.17 8.86 -16.73
C LYS A 115 -0.10 7.70 -17.74
N GLU A 116 0.95 6.88 -17.67
CA GLU A 116 1.15 5.74 -18.57
C GLU A 116 0.18 4.62 -18.20
N ILE A 117 0.02 4.37 -16.90
CA ILE A 117 -0.95 3.41 -16.38
C ILE A 117 -2.37 3.83 -16.73
N ALA A 118 -2.70 5.12 -16.56
CA ALA A 118 -4.02 5.65 -16.93
C ALA A 118 -4.30 5.54 -18.44
N LEU A 119 -3.27 5.73 -19.28
CA LEU A 119 -3.38 5.55 -20.72
C LEU A 119 -3.60 4.09 -21.10
N LEU A 120 -2.93 3.15 -20.44
CA LEU A 120 -3.10 1.70 -20.68
C LEU A 120 -4.50 1.20 -20.32
N LEU A 121 -5.15 1.83 -19.33
CA LEU A 121 -6.49 1.47 -18.88
C LEU A 121 -7.61 2.06 -19.73
N ARG A 122 -7.27 2.95 -20.67
CA ARG A 122 -8.21 3.63 -21.57
C ARG A 122 -8.34 2.88 -22.89
#